data_AF-A0A836QD81-F1
#
_entry.id   AF-A0A836QD81-F1
#
_cell.length_a   1.000
_cell.length_b   1.000
_cell.length_c   1.000
_cell.angle_alpha   90.00
_cell.angle_beta   90.00
_cell.angle_gamma   90.00
#
_symmetry.space_group_name_H-M   'P 1'
#
loop_
_entity.id
_entity.type
_entity.pdbx_description
1 polymer ?
#
loop_
_entity_poly.entity_id
_entity_poly.type
_entity_poly.pdbx_seq_one_letter_code
_entity_poly.pdbx_strand_id
1 'polypeptide(L)'
;GGGYDNHKLFWNNMKPNGGGEPGGALADAINSSFGSFADFKEQFSSKTAPIQGSGWGWLVYNPSSSKVEYKAMPNQTSPRTVGLIPLLGLDVWEHAYYLKYQNKRPDYIAAWWNVVNWEEVDNRLSKTK
;
A
#
# COMPACT_ATOMS: atom_id res chain seq x y z
N GLY A 1 0.38 -16.13 -10.10
CA GLY A 1 -0.07 -15.13 -11.09
C GLY A 1 -0.42 -13.86 -10.35
N GLY A 2 -0.38 -12.69 -11.01
CA GLY A 2 -0.41 -11.38 -10.33
C GLY A 2 -1.51 -11.21 -9.28
N GLY A 3 -2.72 -11.70 -9.54
CA GLY A 3 -3.81 -11.64 -8.56
C GLY A 3 -3.56 -12.42 -7.27
N TYR A 4 -3.00 -13.63 -7.35
CA TYR A 4 -2.64 -14.42 -6.17
C TYR A 4 -1.57 -13.73 -5.34
N ASP A 5 -0.53 -13.19 -6.00
CA ASP A 5 0.59 -12.55 -5.31
C ASP A 5 0.17 -11.25 -4.63
N ASN A 6 -0.68 -10.45 -5.29
CA ASN A 6 -1.22 -9.21 -4.74
C ASN A 6 -2.09 -9.48 -3.50
N HIS A 7 -3.01 -10.44 -3.58
CA HIS A 7 -3.90 -10.75 -2.45
C HIS A 7 -3.16 -11.43 -1.29
N LYS A 8 -2.18 -12.30 -1.58
CA LYS A 8 -1.32 -12.87 -0.54
C LYS A 8 -0.60 -11.77 0.25
N LEU A 9 -0.12 -10.74 -0.45
CA LEU A 9 0.52 -9.58 0.17
C LEU A 9 -0.51 -8.75 0.96
N PHE A 10 -1.69 -8.50 0.38
CA PHE A 10 -2.78 -7.73 0.97
C PHE A 10 -3.25 -8.27 2.33
N TRP A 11 -3.47 -9.57 2.46
CA TRP A 11 -3.93 -10.14 3.73
C TRP A 11 -2.89 -9.98 4.83
N ASN A 12 -1.60 -10.13 4.50
CA ASN A 12 -0.52 -9.93 5.44
C ASN A 12 -0.29 -8.45 5.79
N ASN A 13 -0.78 -7.51 4.98
CA ASN A 13 -0.78 -6.08 5.28
C ASN A 13 -1.82 -5.69 6.33
N MET A 14 -2.69 -6.58 6.76
CA MET A 14 -3.74 -6.26 7.71
C MET A 14 -3.67 -7.15 8.93
N LYS A 15 -3.92 -6.58 10.11
CA LYS A 15 -4.09 -7.34 11.34
C LYS A 15 -5.16 -6.73 12.25
N PRO A 16 -5.82 -7.52 13.11
CA PRO A 16 -6.56 -6.98 14.23
C PRO A 16 -5.64 -6.08 15.07
N ASN A 17 -6.15 -4.94 15.52
CA ASN A 17 -5.37 -3.94 16.26
C ASN A 17 -4.12 -3.44 15.49
N GLY A 18 -4.22 -3.36 14.15
CA GLY A 18 -3.26 -2.66 13.32
C GLY A 18 -3.45 -1.13 13.35
N GLY A 19 -3.00 -0.47 12.30
CA GLY A 19 -3.04 0.98 12.17
C GLY A 19 -1.93 1.67 12.96
N GLY A 20 -2.15 2.92 13.32
CA GLY A 20 -1.11 3.80 13.85
C GLY A 20 -0.10 4.19 12.76
N GLU A 21 1.15 4.41 13.16
CA GLU A 21 2.24 4.84 12.28
C GLU A 21 3.37 3.81 12.28
N PRO A 22 4.11 3.66 11.16
CA PRO A 22 5.31 2.84 11.14
C PRO A 22 6.39 3.44 12.04
N GLY A 23 7.24 2.57 12.60
CA GLY A 23 8.45 2.98 13.32
C GLY A 23 9.73 2.63 12.55
N GLY A 24 10.88 2.93 13.14
CA GLY A 24 12.19 2.46 12.69
C GLY A 24 12.54 2.84 11.25
N ALA A 25 13.23 1.92 10.56
CA ALA A 25 13.76 2.15 9.23
C ALA A 25 12.68 2.44 8.17
N LEU A 26 11.48 1.87 8.34
CA LEU A 26 10.35 2.18 7.46
C LEU A 26 9.86 3.62 7.65
N ALA A 27 9.75 4.10 8.88
CA ALA A 27 9.37 5.49 9.16
C ALA A 27 10.37 6.47 8.53
N ASP A 28 11.67 6.20 8.72
CA ASP A 28 12.74 7.03 8.14
C ASP A 28 12.70 7.03 6.60
N ALA A 29 12.48 5.87 5.99
CA ALA A 29 12.35 5.76 4.54
C ALA A 29 11.14 6.55 4.01
N ILE A 30 9.99 6.46 4.71
CA ILE A 30 8.79 7.22 4.37
C ILE A 30 9.04 8.72 4.52
N ASN A 31 9.57 9.17 5.64
CA ASN A 31 9.84 10.58 5.89
C ASN A 31 10.84 11.15 4.87
N SER A 32 11.86 10.37 4.49
CA SER A 32 12.85 10.77 3.47
C SER A 32 12.24 10.90 2.06
N SER A 33 11.27 10.06 1.71
CA SER A 33 10.63 10.06 0.38
C SER A 33 9.43 11.00 0.26
N PHE A 34 8.68 11.19 1.34
CA PHE A 34 7.38 11.88 1.33
C PHE A 34 7.32 13.11 2.24
N GLY A 35 8.36 13.37 3.05
CA GLY A 35 8.41 14.45 4.04
C GLY A 35 7.96 13.98 5.41
N SER A 36 6.75 13.45 5.51
CA SER A 36 6.21 12.87 6.74
C SER A 36 5.30 11.67 6.47
N PHE A 37 5.00 10.89 7.52
CA PHE A 37 3.98 9.85 7.42
C PHE A 37 2.59 10.41 7.08
N ALA A 38 2.25 11.60 7.59
CA ALA A 38 0.98 12.26 7.28
C ALA A 38 0.88 12.59 5.77
N ASP A 39 1.95 13.17 5.21
CA ASP A 39 2.03 13.50 3.77
C ASP A 39 1.98 12.24 2.90
N PHE A 40 2.65 11.17 3.34
CA PHE A 40 2.57 9.87 2.69
C PHE A 40 1.13 9.33 2.70
N LYS A 41 0.47 9.33 3.85
CA LYS A 41 -0.91 8.83 4.00
C LYS A 41 -1.88 9.62 3.12
N GLU A 42 -1.75 10.94 3.09
CA GLU A 42 -2.54 11.82 2.22
C GLU A 42 -2.27 11.54 0.75
N GLN A 43 -1.00 11.49 0.35
CA GLN A 43 -0.62 11.23 -1.04
C GLN A 43 -1.06 9.84 -1.52
N PHE A 44 -0.88 8.81 -0.69
CA PHE A 44 -1.32 7.45 -1.00
C PHE A 44 -2.84 7.41 -1.17
N SER A 45 -3.59 7.99 -0.22
CA SER A 45 -5.05 7.96 -0.25
C SER A 45 -5.62 8.73 -1.44
N SER A 46 -5.12 9.95 -1.67
CA SER A 46 -5.56 10.84 -2.76
C SER A 46 -5.24 10.28 -4.14
N LYS A 47 -4.13 9.55 -4.31
CA LYS A 47 -3.78 8.91 -5.58
C LYS A 47 -4.43 7.53 -5.78
N THR A 48 -4.79 6.85 -4.70
CA THR A 48 -5.41 5.51 -4.75
C THR A 48 -6.92 5.59 -4.97
N ALA A 49 -7.59 6.58 -4.36
CA ALA A 49 -9.03 6.79 -4.54
C ALA A 49 -9.48 6.94 -6.01
N PRO A 50 -8.82 7.75 -6.87
CA PRO A 50 -9.28 7.99 -8.24
C PRO A 50 -8.85 6.90 -9.25
N ILE A 51 -8.22 5.79 -8.84
CA ILE A 51 -7.86 4.71 -9.76
C ILE A 51 -9.11 4.25 -10.52
N GLN A 52 -9.14 4.46 -11.83
CA GLN A 52 -10.31 4.15 -12.64
C GLN A 52 -10.43 2.64 -12.87
N GLY A 53 -11.64 2.11 -12.70
CA GLY A 53 -11.91 0.69 -12.76
C GLY A 53 -11.20 -0.07 -11.64
N SER A 54 -10.53 -1.15 -12.03
CA SER A 54 -9.88 -2.11 -11.15
C SER A 54 -8.39 -1.82 -11.01
N GLY A 55 -7.87 -1.83 -9.78
CA GLY A 55 -6.44 -1.62 -9.56
C GLY A 55 -6.04 -1.57 -8.09
N TRP A 56 -4.79 -1.18 -7.89
CA TRP A 56 -4.13 -1.21 -6.58
C TRP A 56 -3.26 0.04 -6.37
N GLY A 57 -3.31 0.57 -5.15
CA GLY A 57 -2.33 1.54 -4.66
C GLY A 57 -1.19 0.83 -3.92
N TRP A 58 0.05 1.22 -4.17
CA TRP A 58 1.24 0.56 -3.61
C TRP A 58 2.23 1.55 -3.00
N LEU A 59 2.78 1.16 -1.85
CA LEU A 59 4.09 1.62 -1.40
C LEU A 59 5.10 0.56 -1.85
N VAL A 60 6.10 0.97 -2.61
CA VAL A 60 7.11 0.08 -3.17
C VAL A 60 8.49 0.57 -2.81
N TYR A 61 9.45 -0.35 -2.73
CA TYR A 61 10.87 -0.02 -2.72
C TYR A 61 11.40 -0.07 -4.15
N ASN A 62 12.15 0.97 -4.53
CA ASN A 62 12.83 1.08 -5.81
C ASN A 62 14.32 0.78 -5.62
N PRO A 63 14.81 -0.39 -6.07
CA PRO A 63 16.21 -0.78 -5.89
C PRO A 63 17.20 0.19 -6.56
N SER A 64 16.82 0.84 -7.66
CA SER A 64 17.71 1.74 -8.41
C SER A 64 17.96 3.07 -7.70
N SER A 65 16.98 3.57 -6.94
CA SER A 65 17.11 4.81 -6.16
C SER A 65 17.34 4.57 -4.67
N SER A 66 17.21 3.32 -4.22
CA SER A 66 17.22 2.92 -2.80
C SER A 66 16.21 3.68 -1.95
N LYS A 67 15.07 4.05 -2.53
CA LYS A 67 14.00 4.82 -1.88
C LYS A 67 12.66 4.11 -1.98
N VAL A 68 11.75 4.48 -1.09
CA VAL A 68 10.33 4.09 -1.21
C VAL A 68 9.57 5.10 -2.06
N GLU A 69 8.59 4.63 -2.82
CA GLU A 69 7.76 5.47 -3.69
C GLU A 69 6.31 4.96 -3.76
N TYR A 70 5.38 5.84 -4.13
CA TYR A 70 4.00 5.46 -4.43
C TYR A 70 3.88 4.98 -5.87
N LYS A 71 3.13 3.90 -6.09
CA LYS A 71 2.76 3.42 -7.42
C LYS A 71 1.30 2.99 -7.49
N ALA A 72 0.61 3.37 -8.56
CA ALA A 72 -0.68 2.80 -8.93
C ALA A 72 -0.47 1.75 -10.02
N MET A 73 -1.08 0.58 -9.87
CA MET A 73 -1.04 -0.48 -10.89
C MET A 73 -2.46 -0.86 -11.32
N PRO A 74 -2.74 -0.96 -12.63
CA PRO A 74 -4.05 -1.36 -13.12
C PRO A 74 -4.27 -2.87 -12.94
N ASN A 75 -5.53 -3.25 -12.80
CA ASN A 75 -5.99 -4.63 -12.71
C ASN A 75 -5.22 -5.43 -11.64
N GLN A 76 -4.58 -6.54 -12.02
CA GLN A 76 -3.78 -7.39 -11.13
C GLN A 76 -2.28 -7.28 -11.41
N THR A 77 -1.85 -6.21 -12.09
CA THR A 77 -0.44 -6.02 -12.42
C THR A 77 0.35 -5.74 -11.14
N SER A 78 1.39 -6.53 -10.91
CA SER A 78 2.26 -6.37 -9.74
C SER A 78 3.36 -5.35 -10.04
N PRO A 79 3.77 -4.49 -9.08
CA PRO A 79 4.95 -3.64 -9.25
C PRO A 79 6.24 -4.40 -9.60
N ARG A 80 6.29 -5.70 -9.28
CA ARG A 80 7.41 -6.58 -9.66
C ARG A 80 7.65 -6.64 -11.16
N THR A 81 6.63 -6.42 -12.00
CA THR A 81 6.77 -6.43 -13.45
C THR A 81 7.59 -5.26 -13.99
N VAL A 82 7.78 -4.21 -13.18
CA VAL A 82 8.59 -3.03 -13.50
C VAL A 82 9.82 -2.92 -12.60
N GLY A 83 10.24 -4.03 -11.99
CA GLY A 83 11.44 -4.09 -11.15
C GLY A 83 11.30 -3.48 -9.75
N LEU A 84 10.08 -3.12 -9.34
CA LEU A 84 9.81 -2.54 -8.02
C LEU A 84 9.43 -3.63 -7.01
N ILE A 85 9.80 -3.45 -5.76
CA ILE A 85 9.50 -4.42 -4.70
C ILE A 85 8.27 -3.93 -3.91
N PRO A 86 7.14 -4.63 -3.93
CA PRO A 86 5.94 -4.21 -3.20
C PRO A 86 6.11 -4.39 -1.70
N LEU A 87 5.85 -3.32 -0.93
CA LEU A 87 5.94 -3.32 0.54
C LEU A 87 4.54 -3.33 1.18
N LEU A 88 3.69 -2.39 0.78
CA LEU A 88 2.29 -2.24 1.20
C LEU A 88 1.43 -2.06 -0.05
N GLY A 89 0.26 -2.68 -0.06
CA GLY A 89 -0.68 -2.63 -1.18
C GLY A 89 -2.11 -2.56 -0.67
N LEU A 90 -2.93 -1.76 -1.34
CA LEU A 90 -4.36 -1.60 -1.09
C LEU A 90 -5.15 -1.98 -2.34
N ASP A 91 -6.02 -2.97 -2.20
CA ASP A 91 -6.98 -3.37 -3.24
C ASP A 91 -8.11 -2.32 -3.32
N VAL A 92 -8.30 -1.70 -4.49
CA VAL A 92 -9.44 -0.80 -4.78
C VAL A 92 -10.35 -1.32 -5.89
N TRP A 93 -10.30 -2.61 -6.19
CA TRP A 93 -11.36 -3.28 -6.93
C TRP A 93 -12.69 -3.16 -6.15
N GLU A 94 -13.80 -2.96 -6.85
CA GLU A 94 -15.11 -2.78 -6.19
C GLU A 94 -15.47 -3.95 -5.27
N HIS A 95 -15.10 -5.20 -5.64
CA HIS A 95 -15.32 -6.37 -4.80
C HIS A 95 -14.71 -6.26 -3.40
N ALA A 96 -13.68 -5.43 -3.20
CA ALA A 96 -12.98 -5.32 -1.94
C ALA A 96 -13.77 -4.52 -0.89
N TYR A 97 -14.69 -3.65 -1.32
CA TYR A 97 -15.38 -2.72 -0.41
C TYR A 97 -16.88 -2.54 -0.65
N TYR A 98 -17.40 -2.92 -1.82
CA TYR A 98 -18.75 -2.52 -2.24
C TYR A 98 -19.87 -3.00 -1.31
N LEU A 99 -19.74 -4.19 -0.71
CA LEU A 99 -20.75 -4.72 0.21
C LEU A 99 -20.96 -3.83 1.45
N LYS A 100 -19.89 -3.19 1.96
CA LYS A 100 -19.95 -2.37 3.17
C LYS A 100 -19.99 -0.87 2.87
N TYR A 101 -19.24 -0.40 1.87
CA TYR A 101 -19.05 1.01 1.57
C TYR A 101 -19.71 1.47 0.28
N GLN A 102 -20.24 0.55 -0.55
CA GLN A 102 -20.85 0.85 -1.85
C GLN A 102 -19.92 1.74 -2.70
N ASN A 103 -20.38 2.91 -3.13
CA ASN A 103 -19.61 3.87 -3.91
C ASN A 103 -18.62 4.71 -3.08
N LYS A 104 -18.59 4.56 -1.74
CA LYS A 104 -17.76 5.34 -0.83
C LYS A 104 -16.35 4.75 -0.69
N ARG A 105 -15.63 4.68 -1.79
CA ARG A 105 -14.22 4.23 -1.80
C ARG A 105 -13.32 5.05 -0.84
N PRO A 106 -13.46 6.38 -0.71
CA PRO A 106 -12.66 7.13 0.26
C PRO A 106 -12.85 6.65 1.71
N ASP A 107 -14.08 6.32 2.11
CA ASP A 107 -14.38 5.81 3.46
C ASP A 107 -13.72 4.45 3.70
N TYR A 108 -13.70 3.58 2.68
CA TYR A 108 -12.97 2.31 2.72
C TYR A 108 -11.47 2.52 2.91
N ILE A 109 -10.86 3.42 2.14
CA ILE A 109 -9.42 3.74 2.26
C ILE A 109 -9.12 4.29 3.66
N ALA A 110 -9.96 5.20 4.17
CA ALA A 110 -9.83 5.75 5.52
C ALA A 110 -9.90 4.66 6.60
N ALA A 111 -10.83 3.70 6.46
CA ALA A 111 -10.96 2.58 7.38
C ALA A 111 -9.79 1.60 7.29
N TRP A 112 -9.27 1.34 6.09
CA TRP A 112 -8.15 0.43 5.85
C TRP A 112 -6.89 0.87 6.59
N TRP A 113 -6.63 2.17 6.68
CA TRP A 113 -5.49 2.70 7.46
C TRP A 113 -5.50 2.26 8.92
N ASN A 114 -6.66 1.97 9.50
CA ASN A 114 -6.78 1.55 10.90
C ASN A 114 -6.46 0.06 11.13
N VAL A 115 -6.22 -0.71 10.06
CA VAL A 115 -5.90 -2.13 10.16
C VAL A 115 -4.54 -2.48 9.55
N VAL A 116 -3.77 -1.50 9.07
CA VAL A 116 -2.47 -1.74 8.44
C VAL A 116 -1.50 -2.38 9.43
N ASN A 117 -0.83 -3.44 8.99
CA ASN A 117 0.19 -4.17 9.74
C ASN A 117 1.60 -3.64 9.40
N TRP A 118 2.01 -2.58 10.09
CA TRP A 118 3.31 -1.94 9.84
C TRP A 118 4.53 -2.84 10.08
N GLU A 119 4.43 -3.79 11.01
CA GLU A 119 5.50 -4.77 11.30
C GLU A 119 5.83 -5.61 10.07
N GLU A 120 4.81 -6.05 9.33
CA GLU A 120 5.01 -6.85 8.12
C GLU A 120 5.56 -6.01 6.96
N VAL A 121 5.17 -4.73 6.86
CA VAL A 121 5.72 -3.81 5.86
C VAL A 121 7.21 -3.57 6.13
N ASP A 122 7.59 -3.37 7.39
CA ASP A 122 8.98 -3.17 7.81
C ASP A 122 9.82 -4.45 7.60
N ASN A 123 9.28 -5.62 7.94
CA ASN A 123 9.89 -6.93 7.68
C ASN A 123 10.16 -7.18 6.19
N ARG A 124 9.33 -6.62 5.29
CA ARG A 124 9.62 -6.70 3.85
C ARG A 124 10.72 -5.75 3.45
N LEU A 125 10.69 -4.51 3.94
CA LEU A 125 11.73 -3.52 3.66
C LEU A 125 13.11 -4.04 4.12
N SER A 126 13.20 -4.65 5.29
CA SER A 126 14.47 -5.20 5.81
C SER A 126 15.07 -6.30 4.93
N LYS A 127 14.23 -7.04 4.19
CA LYS A 127 14.65 -8.08 3.23
C LYS A 127 15.02 -7.54 1.85
N THR A 128 14.80 -6.25 1.59
CA THR A 128 15.18 -5.59 0.32
C THR A 128 16.55 -4.92 0.37
N LYS A 129 17.09 -4.74 1.57
CA LYS A 129 18.45 -4.23 1.83
C LYS A 129 19.42 -5.39 1.93
#